data_AF-A0AAD6A6E0-F1
#
_entry.id   AF-A0AAD6A6E0-F1
#
_cell.length_a   1.000
_cell.length_b   1.000
_cell.length_c   1.000
_cell.angle_alpha   90.00
_cell.angle_beta   90.00
_cell.angle_gamma   90.00
#
_symmetry.space_group_name_H-M   'P 1'
#
loop_
_entity.id
_entity.type
_entity.pdbx_description
1 polymer ?
#
loop_
_entity_poly.entity_id
_entity_poly.type
_entity_poly.pdbx_seq_one_letter_code
_entity_poly.pdbx_strand_id
1 'polypeptide(L)' 'FLLNNPLHQILVARYSESDLTIDFDNFVGCLVRLETMFNTFSVLDTDQSGSIELTLLQWLSVSLL' A
#
# COMPACT_ATOMS: atom_id res chain seq x y z
N PHE A 1 2.13 9.97 5.01
CA PHE A 1 1.29 10.06 3.79
C PHE A 1 -0.12 10.50 4.18
N LEU A 2 -0.86 11.16 3.28
CA LEU A 2 -2.30 11.41 3.43
C LEU A 2 -3.01 10.60 2.34
N LEU A 3 -4.02 9.81 2.73
CA LEU A 3 -4.77 9.00 1.80
C LEU A 3 -6.03 9.72 1.33
N ASN A 4 -6.39 9.50 0.08
CA ASN A 4 -7.68 9.94 -0.45
C ASN A 4 -8.78 8.93 -0.09
N ASN A 5 -10.04 9.34 -0.26
CA ASN A 5 -11.19 8.49 0.05
C ASN A 5 -11.21 7.13 -0.68
N PRO A 6 -10.84 7.03 -1.97
CA PRO A 6 -10.75 5.73 -2.64
C PRO A 6 -9.78 4.76 -1.96
N LEU A 7 -8.59 5.22 -1.56
CA LEU A 7 -7.63 4.37 -0.86
C LEU A 7 -8.16 3.93 0.51
N HIS A 8 -8.83 4.81 1.26
CA HIS A 8 -9.49 4.42 2.51
C HIS A 8 -10.53 3.31 2.28
N GLN A 9 -11.33 3.39 1.23
CA GLN A 9 -12.33 2.36 0.91
C GLN A 9 -11.68 1.00 0.59
N ILE A 10 -10.55 0.99 -0.12
CA ILE A 10 -9.79 -0.23 -0.41
C ILE A 10 -9.23 -0.84 0.89
N LEU A 11 -8.71 -0.02 1.79
CA LEU A 11 -8.19 -0.50 3.08
C LEU A 11 -9.28 -1.14 3.93
N VAL A 12 -10.44 -0.47 4.05
CA VAL A 12 -11.60 -1.02 4.78
C VAL A 12 -12.01 -2.35 4.14
N ALA A 13 -12.22 -2.40 2.83
CA ALA A 13 -12.64 -3.63 2.14
C ALA A 13 -11.65 -4.80 2.29
N ARG A 14 -10.35 -4.52 2.51
CA ARG A 14 -9.31 -5.55 2.61
C ARG A 14 -9.03 -6.02 4.03
N TYR A 15 -9.14 -5.14 5.02
CA TYR A 15 -8.69 -5.37 6.39
C TYR A 15 -9.81 -5.35 7.43
N SER A 16 -11.05 -4.99 7.06
CA SER A 16 -12.17 -5.06 7.98
C SER A 16 -12.74 -6.47 8.08
N GLU A 17 -13.24 -6.77 9.26
CA GLU A 17 -14.10 -7.91 9.51
C GLU A 17 -15.50 -7.70 8.92
N SER A 18 -16.33 -8.74 8.99
CA SER A 18 -17.71 -8.72 8.48
C SER A 18 -18.61 -7.64 9.10
N ASP A 19 -18.28 -7.16 10.30
CA ASP A 19 -18.98 -6.10 11.01
C ASP A 19 -18.41 -4.70 10.74
N LEU A 20 -17.50 -4.58 9.76
CA LEU A 20 -16.79 -3.35 9.37
C LEU A 20 -15.83 -2.81 10.43
N THR A 21 -15.54 -3.57 11.48
CA THR A 21 -14.47 -3.24 12.43
C THR A 21 -13.13 -3.73 11.91
N ILE A 22 -12.05 -3.09 12.37
CA ILE A 22 -10.68 -3.51 12.08
C ILE A 22 -10.03 -3.77 13.44
N ASP A 23 -9.57 -5.00 13.67
CA ASP A 23 -8.81 -5.31 14.88
C ASP A 23 -7.41 -4.69 14.85
N PHE A 24 -6.73 -4.72 15.99
CA PHE A 24 -5.43 -4.07 16.11
C PHE A 24 -4.37 -4.68 15.18
N ASP A 25 -4.36 -6.01 15.02
CA ASP A 25 -3.36 -6.71 14.22
C ASP A 25 -3.53 -6.40 12.73
N ASN A 26 -4.77 -6.39 12.21
CA ASN A 26 -5.07 -5.98 10.84
C ASN A 26 -4.79 -4.49 10.62
N PHE A 27 -5.07 -3.62 11.61
CA PHE A 27 -4.74 -2.20 11.53
C PHE A 27 -3.23 -1.97 11.42
N VAL A 28 -2.44 -2.58 12.31
CA VAL A 28 -0.97 -2.48 12.27
C VAL A 28 -0.42 -3.08 10.98
N GLY A 29 -0.89 -4.27 10.57
CA GLY A 29 -0.47 -4.91 9.32
C GLY A 29 -0.76 -4.05 8.09
N CYS A 30 -1.92 -3.40 8.06
CA CYS A 30 -2.30 -2.45 7.03
C CYS A 30 -1.32 -1.25 6.97
N LEU A 31 -1.02 -0.64 8.11
CA LEU A 31 -0.10 0.50 8.17
C LEU A 31 1.33 0.13 7.74
N VAL A 32 1.86 -1.00 8.23
CA VAL A 32 3.20 -1.47 7.86
C VAL A 32 3.30 -1.76 6.35
N ARG A 33 2.27 -2.40 5.78
CA ARG A 33 2.22 -2.65 4.33
C ARG A 33 2.19 -1.35 3.54
N LEU A 34 1.39 -0.39 3.97
CA LEU A 34 1.26 0.90 3.31
C LEU A 34 2.55 1.73 3.38
N GLU A 35 3.19 1.76 4.55
CA GLU A 35 4.51 2.39 4.73
C GLU A 35 5.55 1.75 3.81
N THR A 36 5.57 0.42 3.72
CA THR A 36 6.49 -0.32 2.83
C THR A 36 6.27 0.05 1.37
N MET A 37 5.01 0.18 0.92
CA MET A 37 4.68 0.60 -0.45
C MET A 37 5.18 2.02 -0.74
N PHE A 38 4.92 2.99 0.16
CA PHE A 38 5.40 4.36 -0.02
C PHE A 38 6.93 4.45 -0.03
N ASN A 39 7.61 3.74 0.88
CA ASN A 39 9.07 3.72 0.93
C ASN A 39 9.66 3.08 -0.33
N THR A 40 9.11 1.95 -0.78
CA THR A 40 9.55 1.28 -2.02
C THR A 40 9.35 2.19 -3.22
N PHE A 41 8.20 2.86 -3.32
CA PHE A 41 7.95 3.83 -4.38
C PHE A 41 8.95 4.98 -4.36
N SER A 42 9.20 5.59 -3.19
CA SER A 42 10.14 6.69 -3.05
C SER A 42 11.59 6.31 -3.40
N VAL A 43 11.98 5.06 -3.20
CA VAL A 43 13.31 4.55 -3.58
C VAL A 43 13.39 4.34 -5.11
N LEU A 44 12.29 3.95 -5.74
CA LEU A 44 12.22 3.69 -7.18
C LEU A 44 12.03 4.98 -8.01
N ASP A 45 11.30 5.96 -7.48
CA ASP A 45 11.04 7.27 -8.09
C ASP A 45 12.23 8.23 -7.91
N THR A 46 13.38 7.86 -8.47
CA THR A 46 14.63 8.60 -8.26
C THR A 46 14.63 10.02 -8.83
N ASP A 47 13.82 10.28 -9.85
CA ASP A 47 13.68 11.59 -10.49
C ASP A 47 12.54 12.44 -9.92
N GLN A 48 11.80 11.91 -8.93
CA GLN A 48 10.64 12.55 -8.30
C GLN A 48 9.58 12.96 -9.33
N SER A 49 9.43 12.16 -10.39
CA SER A 49 8.42 12.37 -11.41
C SER A 49 7.00 12.06 -10.90
N GLY A 50 6.89 11.33 -9.79
CA GLY A 50 5.62 10.83 -9.26
C GLY A 50 5.11 9.61 -10.02
N SER A 51 5.96 9.00 -10.87
CA SER A 51 5.66 7.77 -11.61
C SER A 51 6.89 6.87 -11.67
N ILE A 52 6.69 5.55 -11.72
CA ILE A 52 7.78 4.58 -11.85
C ILE A 52 7.51 3.62 -13.00
N GLU A 53 8.55 3.20 -13.70
CA GLU A 53 8.47 2.15 -14.72
C GLU A 53 9.08 0.86 -14.18
N LEU A 54 8.33 -0.24 -14.31
CA LEU A 54 8.74 -1.55 -13.83
C LEU A 54 8.61 -2.58 -14.95
N THR A 55 9.62 -3.44 -15.08
CA THR A 55 9.48 -4.68 -15.84
C THR A 55 8.50 -5.62 -15.15
N LEU A 56 7.95 -6.61 -15.88
CA LEU A 56 7.02 -7.59 -15.32
C LEU A 56 7.59 -8.28 -14.06
N LEU A 57 8.87 -8.65 -14.08
CA LEU A 57 9.51 -9.32 -12.94
C LEU A 57 9.65 -8.41 -11.72
N GLN A 58 10.00 -7.14 -11.93
CA GLN A 58 10.06 -6.15 -10.84
C GLN A 58 8.66 -5.90 -10.27
N TRP A 59 7.65 -5.77 -11.12
CA TRP A 59 6.26 -5.60 -10.70
C TRP A 59 5.78 -6.78 -9.84
N LEU A 60 6.04 -8.01 -10.28
CA LEU A 60 5.71 -9.21 -9.50
C LEU A 60 6.44 -9.23 -8.15
N SER A 61 7.72 -8.85 -8.12
CA SER A 61 8.48 -8.78 -6.86
C SER A 61 7.94 -7.74 -5.88
N VAL A 62 7.50 -6.57 -6.37
CA VAL A 62 7.01 -5.48 -5.51
C VAL A 62 5.56 -5.73 -5.05
N SER A 63 4.72 -6.31 -5.90
CA SER A 63 3.31 -6.55 -5.59
C SER A 63 3.06 -7.75 -4.65
N LEU A 64 3.97 -8.72 -4.63
CA LEU A 64 3.88 -9.94 -3.82
C LEU A 64 4.67 -9.88 -2.50
N LEU A 65 5.44 -8.80 -2.27
CA LEU A 65 5.82 -8.38 -0.91
C LEU A 65 4.55 -8.11 -0.10
#